data_AF-A0A1Y2K811-F1
#
_entry.id   AF-A0A1Y2K811-F1
#
_cell.length_a   1.000
_cell.length_b   1.000
_cell.length_c   1.000
_cell.angle_alpha   90.00
_cell.angle_beta   90.00
_cell.angle_gamma   90.00
#
_symmetry.space_group_name_H-M   'P 1'
#
loop_
_entity.id
_entity.type
_entity.pdbx_description
1 polymer ?
#
loop_
_entity_poly.entity_id
_entity_poly.type
_entity_poly.pdbx_seq_one_letter_code
_entity_poly.pdbx_strand_id
1 'polypeptide(L)'
;MDGSIYARMLLHQLQDEANITPCAIAIRTPWTWKRMRSELRRDGARLLRKVKRKMVFGHRGETLVSNGVETLTALARTRGLEGVGLSQLAQVAQVPVATFADHNDPDCLGFLQQAQPDVIAFTGGGLIRKKLLSLAPHGVLNAHMGILPQWRGMDVVEWPVLSTPQPFGADLGITLHRMDSGVDTGPILLRRVCQVLPEDDFALIRRRLERMMWECMLDALRGLRDGALTPEPQLQEQGRQYYVMHPRIEELANRRLADWLETL
;
A
#
# COMPACT_ATOMS: atom_id res chain seq x y z
N MET A 1 -2.67 -10.04 2.73
CA MET A 1 -2.27 -11.36 2.18
C MET A 1 -1.10 -11.87 3.01
N ASP A 2 -0.96 -13.18 3.18
CA ASP A 2 0.05 -13.77 4.08
C ASP A 2 1.50 -13.41 3.70
N GLY A 3 1.83 -13.39 2.41
CA GLY A 3 3.15 -13.01 1.91
C GLY A 3 3.40 -11.49 1.77
N SER A 4 2.55 -10.63 2.35
CA SER A 4 2.73 -9.17 2.24
C SER A 4 3.96 -8.72 3.03
N ILE A 5 5.02 -8.27 2.35
CA ILE A 5 6.21 -7.70 3.01
C ILE A 5 5.81 -6.52 3.90
N TYR A 6 4.94 -5.63 3.40
CA TYR A 6 4.44 -4.48 4.15
C TYR A 6 3.77 -4.90 5.47
N ALA A 7 2.85 -5.87 5.44
CA ALA A 7 2.16 -6.30 6.66
C ALA A 7 3.11 -6.99 7.65
N ARG A 8 4.06 -7.79 7.15
CA ARG A 8 5.06 -8.48 7.98
C ARG A 8 6.01 -7.48 8.65
N MET A 9 6.48 -6.49 7.90
CA MET A 9 7.31 -5.40 8.40
C MET A 9 6.57 -4.55 9.43
N LEU A 10 5.29 -4.27 9.21
CA LEU A 10 4.46 -3.53 10.16
C LEU A 10 4.31 -4.32 11.47
N LEU A 11 3.88 -5.59 11.41
CA LEU A 11 3.74 -6.43 12.60
C LEU A 11 5.07 -6.58 13.36
N HIS A 12 6.18 -6.79 12.64
CA HIS A 12 7.50 -6.91 13.26
C HIS A 12 7.88 -5.64 14.02
N GLN A 13 7.71 -4.46 13.40
CA GLN A 13 8.04 -3.20 14.06
C GLN A 13 7.12 -2.89 15.26
N LEU A 14 5.84 -3.24 15.18
CA LEU A 14 4.88 -2.99 16.25
C LEU A 14 5.19 -3.76 17.54
N GLN A 15 5.99 -4.82 17.49
CA GLN A 15 6.44 -5.52 18.70
C GLN A 15 7.37 -4.66 19.57
N ASP A 16 8.03 -3.66 18.96
CA ASP A 16 8.93 -2.73 19.65
C ASP A 16 8.25 -1.39 20.00
N GLU A 17 6.99 -1.19 19.60
CA GLU A 17 6.28 0.08 19.83
C GLU A 17 5.56 0.08 21.18
N ALA A 18 6.02 0.93 22.10
CA ALA A 18 5.33 1.14 23.37
C ALA A 18 3.92 1.70 23.15
N ASN A 19 2.95 1.11 23.85
CA ASN A 19 1.53 1.50 23.84
C ASN A 19 0.85 1.44 22.45
N ILE A 20 1.36 0.61 21.53
CA ILE A 20 0.67 0.25 20.30
C ILE A 20 0.69 -1.28 20.20
N THR A 21 -0.46 -1.92 20.37
CA THR A 21 -0.53 -3.38 20.42
C THR A 21 -1.35 -3.94 19.26
N PRO A 22 -0.78 -4.84 18.43
CA PRO A 22 -1.57 -5.55 17.44
C PRO A 22 -2.53 -6.54 18.14
N CYS A 23 -3.84 -6.33 18.01
CA CYS A 23 -4.86 -7.16 18.67
C CYS A 23 -5.48 -8.25 17.76
N ALA A 24 -5.44 -8.07 16.44
CA ALA A 24 -5.92 -9.07 15.49
C ALA A 24 -5.35 -8.84 14.08
N ILE A 25 -5.23 -9.92 13.30
CA ILE A 25 -4.80 -9.89 11.90
C ILE A 25 -5.78 -10.67 11.04
N ALA A 26 -6.45 -9.96 10.13
CA ALA A 26 -7.30 -10.56 9.11
C ALA A 26 -6.55 -10.68 7.78
N ILE A 27 -6.30 -11.90 7.33
CA ILE A 27 -5.64 -12.19 6.06
C ILE A 27 -6.68 -12.49 5.00
N ARG A 28 -6.73 -11.69 3.94
CA ARG A 28 -7.46 -12.10 2.74
C ARG A 28 -6.70 -13.17 1.95
N THR A 29 -7.36 -14.29 1.65
CA THR A 29 -6.82 -15.31 0.74
C THR A 29 -6.69 -14.77 -0.69
N PRO A 30 -5.59 -15.09 -1.40
CA PRO A 30 -5.43 -14.73 -2.81
C PRO A 30 -6.32 -15.57 -3.74
N TRP A 31 -6.83 -16.72 -3.31
CA TRP A 31 -7.52 -17.70 -4.13
C TRP A 31 -9.03 -17.65 -3.89
N THR A 32 -9.72 -16.84 -4.69
CA THR A 32 -11.17 -16.99 -4.87
C THR A 32 -11.49 -16.95 -6.36
N TRP A 33 -12.40 -17.80 -6.83
CA TRP A 33 -12.83 -17.83 -8.24
C TRP A 33 -13.29 -16.46 -8.74
N LYS A 34 -13.95 -15.69 -7.87
CA LYS A 34 -14.40 -14.32 -8.15
C LYS A 34 -13.22 -13.37 -8.35
N ARG A 35 -12.18 -13.46 -7.51
CA ARG A 35 -10.96 -12.63 -7.65
C ARG A 35 -10.19 -13.02 -8.90
N MET A 36 -9.97 -14.30 -9.15
CA MET A 36 -9.28 -14.77 -10.36
C MET A 36 -10.00 -14.30 -11.62
N ARG A 37 -11.35 -14.37 -11.66
CA ARG A 37 -12.13 -13.75 -12.75
C ARG A 37 -12.00 -12.23 -12.80
N SER A 38 -11.97 -11.52 -11.67
CA SER A 38 -11.81 -10.06 -11.67
C SER A 38 -10.42 -9.63 -12.13
N GLU A 39 -9.37 -10.34 -11.70
CA GLU A 39 -7.98 -10.10 -12.10
C GLU A 39 -7.79 -10.47 -13.56
N LEU A 40 -8.43 -11.53 -14.07
CA LEU A 40 -8.47 -11.84 -15.50
C LEU A 40 -9.23 -10.77 -16.30
N ARG A 41 -10.34 -10.24 -15.79
CA ARG A 41 -11.09 -9.16 -16.47
C ARG A 41 -10.34 -7.83 -16.45
N ARG A 42 -9.60 -7.53 -15.39
CA ARG A 42 -8.83 -6.29 -15.22
C ARG A 42 -7.46 -6.35 -15.93
N ASP A 43 -6.72 -7.43 -15.72
CA ASP A 43 -5.32 -7.57 -16.13
C ASP A 43 -5.18 -8.42 -17.42
N GLY A 44 -6.20 -9.19 -17.82
CA GLY A 44 -6.20 -9.96 -19.07
C GLY A 44 -5.02 -10.92 -19.18
N ALA A 45 -4.40 -10.96 -20.38
CA ALA A 45 -3.17 -11.73 -20.62
C ALA A 45 -1.95 -11.26 -19.79
N ARG A 46 -2.01 -10.10 -19.11
CA ARG A 46 -0.96 -9.68 -18.16
C ARG A 46 -0.94 -10.54 -16.90
N LEU A 47 -2.07 -11.13 -16.49
CA LEU A 47 -2.10 -11.99 -15.31
C LEU A 47 -1.17 -13.20 -15.50
N LEU A 48 -1.23 -13.83 -16.68
CA LEU A 48 -0.34 -14.95 -17.05
C LEU A 48 1.13 -14.51 -17.07
N ARG A 49 1.43 -13.30 -17.58
CA ARG A 49 2.79 -12.75 -17.58
C ARG A 49 3.29 -12.42 -16.17
N LYS A 50 2.43 -11.88 -15.30
CA LYS A 50 2.71 -11.56 -13.89
C LYS A 50 2.96 -12.83 -13.07
N VAL A 51 2.14 -13.86 -13.28
CA VAL A 51 2.28 -15.19 -12.68
C VAL A 51 3.56 -15.88 -13.18
N LYS A 52 3.80 -15.88 -14.51
CA LYS A 52 5.01 -16.45 -15.11
C LYS A 52 6.27 -15.72 -14.64
N ARG A 53 6.26 -14.38 -14.54
CA ARG A 53 7.38 -13.59 -13.98
C ARG A 53 7.61 -13.94 -12.51
N LYS A 54 6.55 -14.06 -11.70
CA LYS A 54 6.65 -14.42 -10.28
C LYS A 54 7.15 -15.86 -10.06
N MET A 55 6.82 -16.79 -10.96
CA MET A 55 7.32 -18.18 -10.93
C MET A 55 8.73 -18.35 -11.48
N VAL A 56 9.09 -17.67 -12.58
CA VAL A 56 10.40 -17.81 -13.25
C VAL A 56 11.49 -16.98 -12.53
N PHE A 57 11.14 -15.80 -11.99
CA PHE A 57 12.08 -14.90 -11.32
C PHE A 57 11.91 -14.87 -9.79
N GLY A 58 11.32 -15.92 -9.18
CA GLY A 58 11.06 -15.98 -7.73
C GLY A 58 12.21 -15.37 -6.91
N HIS A 59 11.97 -14.18 -6.34
CA HIS A 59 12.85 -13.26 -5.59
C HIS A 59 14.34 -13.11 -6.02
N ARG A 60 14.80 -13.72 -7.12
CA ARG A 60 16.24 -13.82 -7.49
C ARG A 60 16.83 -12.56 -8.14
N GLY A 61 16.08 -11.46 -8.22
CA GLY A 61 16.52 -10.22 -8.85
C GLY A 61 15.98 -8.95 -8.18
N GLU A 62 15.60 -9.03 -6.89
CA GLU A 62 15.20 -7.83 -6.16
C GLU A 62 16.43 -6.99 -5.82
N THR A 63 16.66 -5.92 -6.59
CA THR A 63 17.51 -4.78 -6.19
C THR A 63 17.23 -4.43 -4.73
N LEU A 64 18.20 -4.75 -3.86
CA LEU A 64 18.09 -4.56 -2.41
C LEU A 64 18.25 -3.09 -2.01
N VAL A 65 18.90 -2.31 -2.87
CA VAL A 65 19.08 -0.86 -2.76
C VAL A 65 18.43 -0.21 -3.96
N SER A 66 17.61 0.82 -3.74
CA SER A 66 17.13 1.73 -4.79
C SER A 66 17.77 3.09 -4.53
N ASN A 67 18.84 3.37 -5.26
CA ASN A 67 19.58 4.63 -5.27
C ASN A 67 19.94 5.13 -3.86
N GLY A 68 20.71 4.32 -3.13
CA GLY A 68 21.16 4.63 -1.76
C GLY A 68 20.14 4.35 -0.65
N VAL A 69 18.86 4.12 -0.97
CA VAL A 69 17.83 3.76 0.01
C VAL A 69 17.62 2.24 0.00
N GLU A 70 17.82 1.60 1.15
CA GLU A 70 17.48 0.19 1.36
C GLU A 70 15.98 -0.03 1.08
N THR A 71 15.64 -0.98 0.22
CA THR A 71 14.23 -1.28 -0.11
C THR A 71 13.52 -1.95 1.06
N LEU A 72 12.18 -1.91 1.06
CA LEU A 72 11.41 -2.59 2.11
C LEU A 72 11.70 -4.11 2.15
N THR A 73 11.95 -4.76 1.01
CA THR A 73 12.38 -6.16 0.98
C THR A 73 13.75 -6.33 1.64
N ALA A 74 14.72 -5.49 1.31
CA ALA A 74 16.05 -5.60 1.90
C ALA A 74 16.02 -5.42 3.41
N LEU A 75 15.24 -4.44 3.90
CA LEU A 75 15.04 -4.24 5.33
C LEU A 75 14.31 -5.43 5.99
N ALA A 76 13.34 -6.04 5.30
CA ALA A 76 12.70 -7.26 5.78
C ALA A 76 13.70 -8.43 5.89
N ARG A 77 14.65 -8.52 4.96
CA ARG A 77 15.70 -9.54 4.96
C ARG A 77 16.69 -9.34 6.10
N THR A 78 17.17 -8.12 6.33
CA THR A 78 18.07 -7.81 7.44
C THR A 78 17.43 -8.05 8.80
N ARG A 79 16.10 -8.00 8.88
CA ARG A 79 15.29 -8.35 10.06
C ARG A 79 14.88 -9.82 10.15
N GLY A 80 15.41 -10.70 9.29
CA GLY A 80 15.15 -12.13 9.34
C GLY A 80 13.71 -12.52 8.94
N LEU A 81 12.99 -11.67 8.22
CA LEU A 81 11.62 -11.94 7.76
C LEU A 81 11.59 -12.64 6.39
N GLU A 82 12.74 -13.04 5.84
CA GLU A 82 12.80 -13.75 4.57
C GLU A 82 12.18 -15.16 4.72
N GLY A 83 11.20 -15.50 3.90
CA GLY A 83 10.50 -16.80 3.95
C GLY A 83 9.47 -16.97 5.08
N VAL A 84 9.38 -16.05 6.04
CA VAL A 84 8.41 -16.14 7.16
C VAL A 84 7.06 -15.55 6.76
N GLY A 85 5.98 -16.32 6.85
CA GLY A 85 4.62 -15.82 6.54
C GLY A 85 4.07 -14.88 7.62
N LEU A 86 3.11 -14.01 7.27
CA LEU A 86 2.46 -13.13 8.25
C LEU A 86 1.74 -13.94 9.35
N SER A 87 1.10 -15.05 9.00
CA SER A 87 0.44 -15.95 9.96
C SER A 87 1.44 -16.54 10.95
N GLN A 88 2.63 -16.90 10.49
CA GLN A 88 3.69 -17.42 11.34
C GLN A 88 4.24 -16.34 12.28
N LEU A 89 4.48 -15.12 11.79
CA LEU A 89 4.87 -13.99 12.64
C LEU A 89 3.81 -13.68 13.69
N ALA A 90 2.52 -13.71 13.31
CA ALA A 90 1.41 -13.48 14.22
C ALA A 90 1.37 -14.50 15.35
N GLN A 91 1.59 -15.79 15.04
CA GLN A 91 1.67 -16.85 16.05
C GLN A 91 2.81 -16.62 17.05
N VAL A 92 4.00 -16.27 16.56
CA VAL A 92 5.16 -15.95 17.42
C VAL A 92 4.88 -14.74 18.30
N ALA A 93 4.25 -13.71 17.75
CA ALA A 93 3.83 -12.52 18.47
C ALA A 93 2.56 -12.71 19.34
N GLN A 94 1.98 -13.92 19.35
CA GLN A 94 0.75 -14.26 20.05
C GLN A 94 -0.46 -13.37 19.68
N VAL A 95 -0.49 -12.89 18.43
CA VAL A 95 -1.59 -12.08 17.88
C VAL A 95 -2.59 -13.00 17.19
N PRO A 96 -3.89 -12.94 17.54
CA PRO A 96 -4.94 -13.66 16.83
C PRO A 96 -4.88 -13.40 15.32
N VAL A 97 -4.82 -14.47 14.52
CA VAL A 97 -4.76 -14.39 13.06
C VAL A 97 -5.76 -15.35 12.42
N ALA A 98 -6.48 -14.88 11.42
CA ALA A 98 -7.44 -15.68 10.67
C ALA A 98 -7.44 -15.30 9.18
N THR A 99 -7.76 -16.28 8.32
CA THR A 99 -7.81 -16.08 6.87
C THR A 99 -9.26 -16.09 6.36
N PHE A 100 -9.62 -15.11 5.53
CA PHE A 100 -10.97 -14.90 5.01
C PHE A 100 -10.98 -14.71 3.48
N ALA A 101 -12.09 -15.06 2.83
CA ALA A 101 -12.25 -14.89 1.38
C ALA A 101 -12.34 -13.40 0.98
N ASP A 102 -13.04 -12.62 1.78
CA ASP A 102 -13.17 -11.17 1.66
C ASP A 102 -13.20 -10.51 3.05
N HIS A 103 -12.59 -9.33 3.19
CA HIS A 103 -12.60 -8.59 4.44
C HIS A 103 -14.01 -8.08 4.82
N ASN A 104 -14.94 -8.07 3.86
CA ASN A 104 -16.33 -7.68 4.09
C ASN A 104 -17.22 -8.84 4.55
N ASP A 105 -16.68 -10.06 4.65
CA ASP A 105 -17.45 -11.23 5.08
C ASP A 105 -17.87 -11.08 6.55
N PRO A 106 -19.09 -11.50 6.94
CA PRO A 106 -19.56 -11.39 8.32
C PRO A 106 -18.62 -12.01 9.35
N ASP A 107 -17.98 -13.14 9.03
CA ASP A 107 -17.04 -13.81 9.93
C ASP A 107 -15.77 -12.97 10.14
N CYS A 108 -15.28 -12.30 9.10
CA CYS A 108 -14.15 -11.38 9.21
C CYS A 108 -14.49 -10.16 10.06
N LEU A 109 -15.69 -9.59 9.84
CA LEU A 109 -16.20 -8.48 10.64
C LEU A 109 -16.34 -8.87 12.12
N GLY A 110 -16.93 -10.04 12.39
CA GLY A 110 -17.09 -10.56 13.76
C GLY A 110 -15.75 -10.79 14.46
N PHE A 111 -14.80 -11.39 13.75
CA PHE A 111 -13.43 -11.59 14.25
C PHE A 111 -12.75 -10.26 14.61
N LEU A 112 -12.80 -9.27 13.72
CA LEU A 112 -12.20 -7.95 13.99
C LEU A 112 -12.95 -7.18 15.08
N GLN A 113 -14.27 -7.31 15.15
CA GLN A 113 -15.09 -6.64 16.17
C GLN A 113 -14.78 -7.18 17.57
N GLN A 114 -14.59 -8.49 17.73
CA GLN A 114 -14.22 -9.10 19.01
C GLN A 114 -12.86 -8.61 19.53
N ALA A 115 -11.95 -8.22 18.65
CA ALA A 115 -10.65 -7.69 19.01
C ALA A 115 -10.67 -6.21 19.45
N GLN A 116 -11.82 -5.54 19.32
CA GLN A 116 -12.05 -4.14 19.74
C GLN A 116 -10.93 -3.16 19.33
N PRO A 117 -10.55 -3.08 18.04
CA PRO A 117 -9.44 -2.24 17.62
C PRO A 117 -9.79 -0.75 17.70
N ASP A 118 -8.84 0.07 18.18
CA ASP A 118 -8.92 1.52 18.10
C ASP A 118 -8.76 2.03 16.65
N VAL A 119 -7.95 1.34 15.86
CA VAL A 119 -7.62 1.66 14.46
C VAL A 119 -7.34 0.39 13.65
N ILE A 120 -7.62 0.42 12.35
CA ILE A 120 -7.27 -0.66 11.42
C ILE A 120 -6.23 -0.17 10.41
N ALA A 121 -5.05 -0.77 10.40
CA ALA A 121 -4.04 -0.52 9.36
C ALA A 121 -4.30 -1.41 8.14
N PHE A 122 -4.76 -0.82 7.03
CA PHE A 122 -5.03 -1.55 5.80
C PHE A 122 -3.79 -1.65 4.93
N THR A 123 -3.31 -2.87 4.71
CA THR A 123 -2.12 -3.16 3.88
C THR A 123 -2.52 -3.73 2.50
N GLY A 124 -3.70 -3.36 2.00
CA GLY A 124 -4.26 -3.87 0.76
C GLY A 124 -5.08 -5.15 0.91
N GLY A 125 -5.85 -5.45 -0.14
CA GLY A 125 -6.73 -6.62 -0.16
C GLY A 125 -8.16 -6.34 -0.63
N GLY A 126 -8.34 -5.38 -1.54
CA GLY A 126 -9.61 -5.10 -2.22
C GLY A 126 -10.47 -4.04 -1.55
N LEU A 127 -11.68 -3.84 -2.08
CA LEU A 127 -12.61 -2.81 -1.62
C LEU A 127 -13.16 -3.13 -0.23
N ILE A 128 -13.27 -2.12 0.63
CA ILE A 128 -13.80 -2.22 1.99
C ILE A 128 -15.14 -1.47 2.08
N ARG A 129 -16.13 -2.07 2.74
CA ARG A 129 -17.50 -1.54 2.86
C ARG A 129 -17.72 -0.85 4.21
N LYS A 130 -18.80 -0.06 4.28
CA LYS A 130 -19.19 0.76 5.44
C LYS A 130 -19.07 0.06 6.80
N LYS A 131 -19.48 -1.21 6.91
CA LYS A 131 -19.40 -1.96 8.17
C LYS A 131 -17.97 -2.07 8.70
N LEU A 132 -17.00 -2.36 7.84
CA LEU A 132 -15.60 -2.43 8.23
C LEU A 132 -14.97 -1.04 8.38
N LEU A 133 -15.33 -0.08 7.52
CA LEU A 133 -14.85 1.31 7.59
C LEU A 133 -15.18 1.99 8.94
N SER A 134 -16.28 1.59 9.56
CA SER A 134 -16.78 2.16 10.83
C SER A 134 -16.50 1.27 12.05
N LEU A 135 -15.76 0.18 11.89
CA LEU A 135 -15.53 -0.81 12.96
C LEU A 135 -14.67 -0.26 14.10
N ALA A 136 -13.69 0.59 13.75
CA ALA A 136 -12.74 1.17 14.69
C ALA A 136 -12.98 2.69 14.85
N PRO A 137 -12.83 3.28 16.06
CA PRO A 137 -12.99 4.72 16.30
C PRO A 137 -12.11 5.61 15.42
N HIS A 138 -10.85 5.22 15.23
CA HIS A 138 -9.93 5.92 14.32
C HIS A 138 -10.04 5.44 12.86
N GLY A 139 -11.02 4.57 12.57
CA GLY A 139 -11.34 4.08 11.24
C GLY A 139 -10.29 3.14 10.66
N VAL A 140 -10.31 3.05 9.33
CA VAL A 140 -9.36 2.24 8.55
C VAL A 140 -8.36 3.19 7.88
N LEU A 141 -7.07 3.02 8.15
CA LEU A 141 -6.01 3.80 7.55
C LEU A 141 -5.45 3.10 6.32
N ASN A 142 -5.17 3.87 5.27
CA ASN A 142 -4.53 3.39 4.05
C ASN A 142 -3.38 4.30 3.68
N ALA A 143 -2.23 3.69 3.33
CA ALA A 143 -1.13 4.38 2.69
C ALA A 143 -1.29 4.22 1.17
N HIS A 144 -1.43 5.33 0.47
CA HIS A 144 -1.66 5.40 -0.97
C HIS A 144 -0.43 5.97 -1.69
N MET A 145 -0.08 5.44 -2.86
CA MET A 145 1.10 5.85 -3.65
C MET A 145 0.88 7.12 -4.50
N GLY A 146 -0.13 7.92 -4.18
CA GLY A 146 -0.41 9.18 -4.86
C GLY A 146 -0.52 10.33 -3.86
N ILE A 147 -0.17 11.53 -4.30
CA ILE A 147 -0.41 12.74 -3.52
C ILE A 147 -1.89 13.12 -3.64
N LEU A 148 -2.63 12.97 -2.55
CA LEU A 148 -4.05 13.31 -2.47
C LEU A 148 -4.21 14.80 -2.12
N PRO A 149 -5.27 15.47 -2.59
CA PRO A 149 -6.42 14.93 -3.35
C PRO A 149 -6.16 14.71 -4.84
N GLN A 150 -5.05 15.21 -5.38
CA GLN A 150 -4.83 15.34 -6.83
C GLN A 150 -4.79 14.00 -7.57
N TRP A 151 -4.19 12.96 -6.98
CA TRP A 151 -3.94 11.67 -7.61
C TRP A 151 -4.63 10.51 -6.88
N ARG A 152 -5.96 10.41 -7.02
CA ARG A 152 -6.78 9.30 -6.47
C ARG A 152 -6.79 8.08 -7.39
N GLY A 153 -6.98 6.88 -6.86
CA GLY A 153 -7.25 5.67 -7.63
C GLY A 153 -5.99 4.89 -8.03
N MET A 154 -5.91 4.46 -9.29
CA MET A 154 -4.90 3.50 -9.76
C MET A 154 -3.86 4.13 -10.68
N ASP A 155 -2.67 3.51 -10.74
CA ASP A 155 -1.52 3.91 -11.59
C ASP A 155 -1.11 5.38 -11.42
N VAL A 156 -1.29 5.87 -10.19
CA VAL A 156 -1.02 7.26 -9.76
C VAL A 156 0.47 7.58 -9.60
N VAL A 157 1.35 6.60 -9.85
CA VAL A 157 2.80 6.83 -9.97
C VAL A 157 3.11 7.29 -11.41
N GLU A 158 2.42 6.72 -12.39
CA GLU A 158 2.60 6.99 -13.82
C GLU A 158 1.76 8.17 -14.33
N TRP A 159 0.52 8.33 -13.83
CA TRP A 159 -0.37 9.41 -14.27
C TRP A 159 0.20 10.82 -14.10
N PRO A 160 0.91 11.17 -13.01
CA PRO A 160 1.60 12.44 -12.88
C PRO A 160 2.51 12.74 -14.06
N VAL A 161 3.30 11.75 -14.47
CA VAL A 161 4.28 11.86 -15.58
C VAL A 161 3.62 12.23 -16.89
N LEU A 162 2.43 11.70 -17.17
CA LEU A 162 1.70 12.02 -18.40
C LEU A 162 0.86 13.30 -18.31
N SER A 163 0.43 13.66 -17.11
CA SER A 163 -0.61 14.67 -16.91
C SER A 163 -0.06 16.05 -16.53
N THR A 164 1.23 16.15 -16.23
CA THR A 164 1.86 17.40 -15.79
C THR A 164 3.11 17.71 -16.60
N PRO A 165 3.45 18.99 -16.80
CA PRO A 165 4.68 19.38 -17.50
C PRO A 165 5.95 19.07 -16.70
N GLN A 166 5.85 19.03 -15.37
CA GLN A 166 6.95 18.68 -14.46
C GLN A 166 6.41 17.75 -13.36
N PRO A 167 6.53 16.43 -13.52
CA PRO A 167 5.81 15.46 -12.67
C PRO A 167 6.49 15.16 -11.34
N PHE A 168 7.56 15.87 -10.99
CA PHE A 168 8.36 15.63 -9.79
C PHE A 168 8.30 16.79 -8.83
N GLY A 169 8.49 16.48 -7.54
CA GLY A 169 8.17 17.39 -6.44
C GLY A 169 6.79 17.05 -5.88
N ALA A 170 5.89 18.04 -5.81
CA ALA A 170 4.62 17.90 -5.10
C ALA A 170 3.65 16.83 -5.67
N ASP A 171 3.89 16.32 -6.88
CA ASP A 171 2.98 15.39 -7.57
C ASP A 171 3.31 13.90 -7.37
N LEU A 172 4.50 13.56 -6.87
CA LEU A 172 4.92 12.18 -6.68
C LEU A 172 5.26 11.91 -5.22
N GLY A 173 4.63 10.90 -4.64
CA GLY A 173 4.82 10.57 -3.24
C GLY A 173 3.74 9.65 -2.69
N ILE A 174 3.59 9.66 -1.37
CA ILE A 174 2.57 8.87 -0.68
C ILE A 174 1.68 9.78 0.15
N THR A 175 0.43 9.37 0.30
CA THR A 175 -0.50 9.95 1.25
C THR A 175 -1.03 8.86 2.15
N LEU A 176 -0.94 9.08 3.45
CA LEU A 176 -1.67 8.27 4.42
C LEU A 176 -2.95 8.99 4.80
N HIS A 177 -4.07 8.30 4.64
CA HIS A 177 -5.40 8.85 4.85
C HIS A 177 -6.30 7.85 5.56
N ARG A 178 -7.36 8.36 6.19
CA ARG A 178 -8.48 7.55 6.65
C ARG A 178 -9.35 7.21 5.45
N MET A 179 -9.70 5.94 5.29
CA MET A 179 -10.61 5.49 4.24
C MET A 179 -12.05 5.90 4.55
N ASP A 180 -12.79 6.25 3.52
CA ASP A 180 -14.24 6.48 3.54
C ASP A 180 -14.91 5.61 2.45
N SER A 181 -16.16 5.94 2.07
CA SER A 181 -16.89 5.20 1.04
C SER A 181 -16.40 5.46 -0.38
N GLY A 182 -15.60 6.50 -0.62
CA GLY A 182 -15.04 6.82 -1.92
C GLY A 182 -13.67 6.17 -2.15
N VAL A 183 -13.11 6.40 -3.34
CA VAL A 183 -11.77 5.92 -3.69
C VAL A 183 -10.77 7.01 -3.37
N ASP A 184 -10.03 6.80 -2.27
CA ASP A 184 -8.98 7.71 -1.79
C ASP A 184 -9.48 9.15 -1.50
N THR A 185 -10.75 9.30 -1.11
CA THR A 185 -11.38 10.61 -0.81
C THR A 185 -11.37 11.00 0.65
N GLY A 186 -11.11 10.05 1.56
CA GLY A 186 -11.21 10.32 2.99
C GLY A 186 -10.09 11.23 3.55
N PRO A 187 -10.25 11.74 4.78
CA PRO A 187 -9.34 12.74 5.35
C PRO A 187 -7.88 12.31 5.39
N ILE A 188 -6.99 13.23 5.04
CA ILE A 188 -5.54 13.02 4.95
C ILE A 188 -4.92 13.22 6.33
N LEU A 189 -4.01 12.32 6.70
CA LEU A 189 -3.29 12.38 7.97
C LEU A 189 -1.84 12.81 7.76
N LEU A 190 -1.17 12.26 6.75
CA LEU A 190 0.23 12.55 6.43
C LEU A 190 0.44 12.50 4.91
N ARG A 191 1.34 13.36 4.40
CA ARG A 191 1.83 13.31 3.01
C ARG A 191 3.35 13.31 3.02
N ARG A 192 3.97 12.56 2.10
CA ARG A 192 5.42 12.61 1.87
C ARG A 192 5.70 12.62 0.38
N VAL A 193 6.47 13.61 -0.04
CA VAL A 193 6.99 13.70 -1.41
C VAL A 193 8.12 12.69 -1.60
N CYS A 194 8.15 12.04 -2.76
CA CYS A 194 9.20 11.15 -3.18
C CYS A 194 10.16 11.90 -4.08
N GLN A 195 11.44 11.93 -3.71
CA GLN A 195 12.49 12.43 -4.59
C GLN A 195 12.72 11.45 -5.74
N VAL A 196 12.91 11.99 -6.93
CA VAL A 196 13.29 11.24 -8.13
C VAL A 196 14.72 11.57 -8.52
N LEU A 197 15.42 10.54 -8.96
CA LEU A 197 16.85 10.53 -9.23
C LEU A 197 17.09 10.17 -10.70
N PRO A 198 18.18 10.65 -11.34
CA PRO A 198 18.42 10.47 -12.78
C PRO A 198 18.35 9.01 -13.28
N GLU A 199 18.75 8.06 -12.43
CA GLU A 199 18.77 6.63 -12.72
C GLU A 199 17.47 5.89 -12.38
N ASP A 200 16.41 6.61 -11.97
CA ASP A 200 15.13 6.01 -11.64
C ASP A 200 14.42 5.39 -12.85
N ASP A 201 13.63 4.36 -12.58
CA ASP A 201 12.50 3.96 -13.40
C ASP A 201 11.28 3.84 -12.48
N PHE A 202 10.10 3.59 -13.05
CA PHE A 202 8.90 3.40 -12.23
C PHE A 202 9.02 2.23 -11.24
N ALA A 203 9.86 1.22 -11.51
CA ALA A 203 10.05 0.11 -10.60
C ALA A 203 10.89 0.51 -9.37
N LEU A 204 11.96 1.27 -9.56
CA LEU A 204 12.79 1.84 -8.49
C LEU A 204 11.99 2.84 -7.65
N ILE A 205 11.25 3.75 -8.30
CA ILE A 205 10.34 4.69 -7.64
C ILE A 205 9.35 3.93 -6.76
N ARG A 206 8.67 2.90 -7.29
CA ARG A 206 7.69 2.12 -6.52
C ARG A 206 8.31 1.44 -5.29
N ARG A 207 9.53 0.91 -5.39
CA ARG A 207 10.21 0.32 -4.22
C ARG A 207 10.50 1.35 -3.13
N ARG A 208 10.88 2.57 -3.53
CA ARG A 208 11.06 3.69 -2.60
C ARG A 208 9.73 4.07 -1.94
N LEU A 209 8.66 4.19 -2.73
CA LEU A 209 7.31 4.48 -2.22
C LEU A 209 6.80 3.39 -1.27
N GLU A 210 7.03 2.09 -1.56
CA GLU A 210 6.62 0.99 -0.67
C GLU A 210 7.26 1.10 0.72
N ARG A 211 8.55 1.46 0.78
CA ARG A 211 9.22 1.75 2.05
C ARG A 211 8.59 2.96 2.75
N MET A 212 8.40 4.06 2.02
CA MET A 212 7.79 5.28 2.57
C MET A 212 6.38 5.03 3.10
N MET A 213 5.58 4.17 2.45
CA MET A 213 4.24 3.78 2.91
C MET A 213 4.30 3.08 4.26
N TRP A 214 5.25 2.16 4.46
CA TRP A 214 5.44 1.47 5.73
C TRP A 214 5.87 2.43 6.84
N GLU A 215 6.85 3.29 6.58
CA GLU A 215 7.29 4.32 7.52
C GLU A 215 6.15 5.27 7.89
N CYS A 216 5.38 5.73 6.89
CA CYS A 216 4.28 6.64 7.09
C CYS A 216 3.14 6.02 7.91
N MET A 217 2.86 4.72 7.73
CA MET A 217 1.89 4.00 8.55
C MET A 217 2.30 3.92 10.01
N LEU A 218 3.59 3.64 10.28
CA LEU A 218 4.10 3.64 11.65
C LEU A 218 3.98 5.02 12.29
N ASP A 219 4.38 6.06 11.57
CA ASP A 219 4.31 7.43 12.09
C ASP A 219 2.86 7.90 12.28
N ALA A 220 1.93 7.39 11.47
CA ALA A 220 0.51 7.63 11.70
C ALA A 220 -0.01 6.93 12.97
N LEU A 221 0.39 5.68 13.21
CA LEU A 221 -0.01 4.94 14.42
C LEU A 221 0.57 5.61 15.68
N ARG A 222 1.83 6.04 15.63
CA ARG A 222 2.47 6.82 16.70
C ARG A 222 1.77 8.16 16.92
N GLY A 223 1.47 8.88 15.84
CA GLY A 223 0.74 10.15 15.92
C GLY A 223 -0.68 10.01 16.46
N LEU A 224 -1.38 8.89 16.20
CA LEU A 224 -2.66 8.59 16.84
C LEU A 224 -2.50 8.32 18.34
N ARG A 225 -1.52 7.49 18.73
CA ARG A 225 -1.19 7.21 20.14
C ARG A 225 -0.92 8.51 20.91
N ASP A 226 -0.16 9.43 20.30
CA ASP A 226 0.28 10.67 20.93
C ASP A 226 -0.76 11.80 20.83
N GLY A 227 -1.90 11.58 20.14
CA GLY A 227 -2.90 12.62 19.88
C GLY A 227 -2.41 13.77 18.99
N ALA A 228 -1.35 13.53 18.22
CA ALA A 228 -0.65 14.55 17.43
C ALA A 228 -1.17 14.69 15.98
N LEU A 229 -2.06 13.81 15.52
CA LEU A 229 -2.60 13.87 14.17
C LEU A 229 -3.88 14.69 14.10
N THR A 230 -3.89 15.65 13.17
CA THR A 230 -5.10 16.38 12.78
C THR A 230 -5.50 15.97 11.36
N PRO A 231 -6.63 15.26 11.18
CA PRO A 231 -7.10 14.89 9.85
C PRO A 231 -7.51 16.12 9.03
N GLU A 232 -6.98 16.23 7.82
CA GLU A 232 -7.33 17.24 6.83
C GLU A 232 -8.41 16.72 5.87
N PRO A 233 -9.62 17.28 5.86
CA PRO A 233 -10.64 16.90 4.89
C PRO A 233 -10.19 17.18 3.45
N GLN A 234 -10.52 16.29 2.52
CA GLN A 234 -10.34 16.54 1.10
C GLN A 234 -11.61 17.19 0.51
N LEU A 235 -11.45 18.15 -0.39
CA LEU A 235 -12.55 18.61 -1.24
C LEU A 235 -12.61 17.79 -2.53
N GLN A 236 -13.81 17.62 -3.06
CA GLN A 236 -13.99 16.81 -4.26
C GLN A 236 -13.35 17.48 -5.48
N GLU A 237 -13.49 18.80 -5.63
CA GLU A 237 -12.96 19.55 -6.78
C GLU A 237 -11.42 19.62 -6.85
N GLN A 238 -10.72 19.32 -5.75
CA GLN A 238 -9.26 19.43 -5.68
C GLN A 238 -8.50 18.30 -6.39
N GLY A 239 -9.20 17.26 -6.88
CA GLY A 239 -8.54 16.18 -7.59
C GLY A 239 -9.47 15.19 -8.25
N ARG A 240 -8.88 14.34 -9.09
CA ARG A 240 -9.62 13.38 -9.92
C ARG A 240 -9.23 11.95 -9.62
N GLN A 241 -10.18 11.04 -9.84
CA GLN A 241 -9.93 9.61 -9.76
C GLN A 241 -9.36 9.11 -11.08
N TYR A 242 -8.22 8.42 -11.00
CA TYR A 242 -7.58 7.75 -12.11
C TYR A 242 -7.82 6.24 -12.06
N TYR A 243 -7.69 5.63 -13.22
CA TYR A 243 -7.93 4.20 -13.43
C TYR A 243 -6.66 3.53 -13.95
N VAL A 244 -6.71 2.21 -14.01
CA VAL A 244 -5.61 1.40 -14.54
C VAL A 244 -5.29 1.85 -15.96
N MET A 245 -4.01 2.11 -16.20
CA MET A 245 -3.46 2.61 -17.44
C MET A 245 -3.42 1.50 -18.50
N HIS A 246 -3.85 1.84 -19.71
CA HIS A 246 -3.73 0.91 -20.84
C HIS A 246 -2.25 0.68 -21.17
N PRO A 247 -1.81 -0.54 -21.57
CA PRO A 247 -0.40 -0.85 -21.84
C PRO A 247 0.35 0.13 -22.75
N ARG A 248 -0.32 0.63 -23.80
CA ARG A 248 0.28 1.62 -24.72
C ARG A 248 0.51 2.98 -24.06
N ILE A 249 -0.34 3.35 -23.11
CA ILE A 249 -0.21 4.60 -22.35
C ILE A 249 0.88 4.44 -21.30
N GLU A 250 1.02 3.25 -20.70
CA GLU A 250 2.13 2.94 -19.79
C GLU A 250 3.49 3.00 -20.51
N GLU A 251 3.58 2.51 -21.74
CA GLU A 251 4.79 2.65 -22.55
C GLU A 251 5.14 4.11 -22.85
N LEU A 252 4.11 4.94 -23.11
CA LEU A 252 4.31 6.38 -23.26
C LEU A 252 4.77 7.04 -21.95
N ALA A 253 4.24 6.61 -20.81
CA ALA A 253 4.68 7.11 -19.51
C ALA A 253 6.15 6.77 -19.24
N ASN A 254 6.58 5.55 -19.58
CA ASN A 254 7.98 5.13 -19.43
C ASN A 254 8.92 5.95 -20.32
N ARG A 255 8.56 6.18 -21.59
CA ARG A 255 9.34 7.05 -22.48
C ARG A 255 9.45 8.46 -21.93
N ARG A 256 8.32 9.06 -21.53
CA ARG A 256 8.30 10.42 -21.00
C ARG A 256 9.07 10.56 -19.67
N LEU A 257 9.06 9.52 -18.83
CA LEU A 257 9.91 9.45 -17.65
C LEU A 257 11.39 9.48 -18.06
N ALA A 258 11.80 8.61 -18.98
CA ALA A 258 13.18 8.55 -19.46
C ALA A 258 13.65 9.88 -20.07
N ASP A 259 12.86 10.45 -20.99
CA ASP A 259 13.14 11.75 -21.62
C ASP A 259 13.33 12.86 -20.57
N TRP A 260 12.56 12.83 -19.49
CA TRP A 260 12.68 13.81 -18.41
C TRP A 260 13.91 13.58 -17.54
N LEU A 261 14.23 12.32 -17.22
CA LEU A 261 15.39 11.99 -16.40
C LEU A 261 16.71 12.39 -17.07
N GLU A 262 16.76 12.42 -18.40
CA GLU A 262 17.89 12.97 -19.17
C GLU A 262 18.08 14.49 -18.97
N THR A 263 17.09 15.20 -18.43
CA THR A 263 17.14 16.66 -18.18
C THR A 263 17.52 17.04 -16.75
N LEU A 264 17.67 16.06 -15.84
CA LEU A 264 18.14 16.26 -14.46
C LEU A 264 19.66 16.35 -14.37
#